data_AF-A0A1Q5T6S0-F1
#
_entry.id   AF-A0A1Q5T6S0-F1
#
_cell.length_a   1.000
_cell.length_b   1.000
_cell.length_c   1.000
_cell.angle_alpha   90.00
_cell.angle_beta   90.00
_cell.angle_gamma   90.00
#
_symmetry.space_group_name_H-M   'P 1'
#
loop_
_entity.id
_entity.type
_entity.pdbx_description
1 polymer ?
#
loop_
_entity_poly.entity_id
_entity_poly.type
_entity_poly.pdbx_seq_one_letter_code
_entity_poly.pdbx_strand_id
1 'polypeptide(L)'
;MKEIVAQLKYLPVIEKSIHQYYCFKQNALVPKPVVLRLLETVRADLVSSGNILGETEERIELGDVSEVPEAVLRSSSTEVVIPPSLDSHGFCSLFCGTNLRVETLGLFYTMTARASLFFVDREEDKDDSFVQDMVWYSKLSLQLARDLAPQSTDLMIWLANENVQLLSFLEGDASLGVWRLVGDLATDLLALGLNREETYSPKKTPFFLAECRRRCFVTEYYLEKMFGLVFHLPPRITAQYVDVNLPLDLSDDELFAESPEELEAFKSRLTEDGWNTDGKYRAATYARLRYILSQFREEIIEYQFQASEAADSSKLR
;
A
#
# COMPACT_ATOMS: atom_id res chain seq x y z
N MET A 1 -12.87 2.47 -17.75
CA MET A 1 -12.88 1.11 -17.14
C MET A 1 -12.53 0.03 -18.16
N LYS A 2 -13.16 0.02 -19.35
CA LYS A 2 -12.81 -0.91 -20.42
C LYS A 2 -11.31 -0.90 -20.76
N GLU A 3 -10.70 0.28 -20.84
CA GLU A 3 -9.26 0.41 -21.13
C GLU A 3 -8.38 -0.08 -19.98
N ILE A 4 -8.81 0.10 -18.73
CA ILE A 4 -8.13 -0.42 -17.53
C ILE A 4 -8.12 -1.95 -17.60
N VAL A 5 -9.29 -2.59 -17.75
CA VAL A 5 -9.39 -4.05 -17.86
C VAL A 5 -8.60 -4.59 -19.06
N ALA A 6 -8.62 -3.88 -20.19
CA ALA A 6 -7.89 -4.30 -21.39
C ALA A 6 -6.37 -4.42 -21.17
N GLN A 7 -5.80 -3.78 -20.14
CA GLN A 7 -4.37 -3.94 -19.81
C GLN A 7 -4.04 -5.29 -19.20
N LEU A 8 -5.03 -6.08 -18.77
CA LEU A 8 -4.81 -7.48 -18.41
C LEU A 8 -4.25 -8.30 -19.58
N LYS A 9 -4.29 -7.79 -20.82
CA LYS A 9 -3.53 -8.35 -21.94
C LYS A 9 -2.03 -8.49 -21.64
N TYR A 10 -1.47 -7.75 -20.68
CA TYR A 10 -0.06 -7.84 -20.26
C TYR A 10 0.15 -8.70 -19.00
N LEU A 11 -0.83 -9.52 -18.60
CA LEU A 11 -0.77 -10.32 -17.37
C LEU A 11 0.55 -11.11 -17.20
N PRO A 12 1.12 -11.77 -18.21
CA PRO A 12 2.39 -12.50 -18.06
C PRO A 12 3.56 -11.58 -17.64
N VAL A 13 3.63 -10.37 -18.21
CA VAL A 13 4.64 -9.37 -17.86
C VAL A 13 4.39 -8.82 -16.46
N ILE A 14 3.12 -8.53 -16.12
CA ILE A 14 2.71 -8.07 -14.79
C ILE A 14 3.18 -9.07 -13.73
N GLU A 15 2.94 -10.36 -13.95
CA GLU A 15 3.36 -11.44 -13.06
C GLU A 15 4.86 -11.50 -12.88
N LYS A 16 5.60 -11.57 -14.00
CA LYS A 16 7.06 -11.58 -13.98
C LYS A 16 7.62 -10.37 -13.22
N SER A 17 7.11 -9.18 -13.50
CA SER A 17 7.54 -7.93 -12.86
C SER A 17 7.25 -7.90 -11.37
N ILE A 18 6.07 -8.35 -10.92
CA ILE A 18 5.72 -8.40 -9.50
C ILE A 18 6.57 -9.44 -8.76
N HIS A 19 6.84 -10.60 -9.35
CA HIS A 19 7.77 -11.57 -8.77
C HIS A 19 9.18 -10.99 -8.61
N GLN A 20 9.70 -10.33 -9.64
CA GLN A 20 11.00 -9.64 -9.58
C GLN A 20 11.01 -8.56 -8.50
N TYR A 21 9.95 -7.76 -8.38
CA TYR A 21 9.83 -6.73 -7.35
C TYR A 21 10.07 -7.28 -5.94
N TYR A 22 9.45 -8.40 -5.61
CA TYR A 22 9.57 -9.03 -4.29
C TYR A 22 10.87 -9.83 -4.09
N CYS A 23 11.59 -10.21 -5.14
CA CYS A 23 12.89 -10.88 -5.01
C CYS A 23 13.98 -9.93 -4.49
N PHE A 24 13.89 -8.63 -4.80
CA PHE A 24 14.93 -7.65 -4.47
C PHE A 24 14.51 -6.65 -3.40
N LYS A 25 13.21 -6.35 -3.28
CA LYS A 25 12.74 -5.32 -2.36
C LYS A 25 12.55 -5.86 -0.94
N GLN A 26 13.47 -5.49 -0.05
CA GLN A 26 13.45 -5.90 1.36
C GLN A 26 12.46 -5.11 2.24
N ASN A 27 11.87 -4.03 1.72
CA ASN A 27 11.02 -3.11 2.48
C ASN A 27 9.70 -2.76 1.76
N ALA A 28 9.12 -3.72 1.02
CA ALA A 28 7.80 -3.55 0.42
C ALA A 28 6.75 -3.29 1.52
N LEU A 29 5.88 -2.30 1.31
CA LEU A 29 4.80 -2.01 2.26
C LEU A 29 3.70 -3.07 2.14
N VAL A 30 3.29 -3.34 0.91
CA VAL A 30 2.24 -4.31 0.59
C VAL A 30 2.76 -5.72 0.82
N PRO A 31 2.05 -6.58 1.59
CA PRO A 31 2.54 -7.92 1.87
C PRO A 31 2.60 -8.80 0.63
N LYS A 32 3.72 -9.49 0.43
CA LYS A 32 3.92 -10.41 -0.71
C LYS A 32 2.82 -11.48 -0.83
N PRO A 33 2.41 -12.19 0.26
CA PRO A 33 1.38 -13.23 0.16
C PRO A 33 0.04 -12.71 -0.36
N VAL A 34 -0.31 -11.45 -0.06
CA VAL A 34 -1.56 -10.83 -0.52
C VAL A 34 -1.50 -10.56 -2.02
N VAL A 35 -0.44 -9.91 -2.49
CA VAL A 35 -0.35 -9.55 -3.92
C VAL A 35 -0.28 -10.78 -4.80
N LEU A 36 0.50 -11.80 -4.41
CA LEU A 36 0.59 -13.05 -5.18
C LEU A 36 -0.76 -13.78 -5.22
N ARG A 37 -1.49 -13.85 -4.11
CA ARG A 37 -2.82 -14.47 -4.08
C ARG A 37 -3.83 -13.73 -4.95
N LEU A 38 -3.84 -12.40 -4.91
CA LEU A 38 -4.72 -11.59 -5.77
C LEU A 38 -4.42 -11.88 -7.24
N LEU A 39 -3.14 -11.94 -7.60
CA LEU A 39 -2.67 -12.18 -8.97
C LEU A 39 -3.04 -13.59 -9.46
N GLU A 40 -2.78 -14.61 -8.65
CA GLU A 40 -3.19 -15.99 -8.89
C GLU A 40 -4.70 -16.11 -9.11
N THR A 41 -5.49 -15.41 -8.29
CA THR A 41 -6.96 -15.44 -8.41
C THR A 41 -7.43 -14.80 -9.71
N VAL A 42 -6.90 -13.61 -10.06
CA VAL A 42 -7.24 -12.95 -11.33
C VAL A 42 -6.88 -13.81 -12.53
N ARG A 43 -5.71 -14.46 -12.52
CA ARG A 43 -5.34 -15.42 -13.57
C ARG A 43 -6.31 -16.60 -13.63
N ALA A 44 -6.60 -17.23 -12.48
CA ALA A 44 -7.49 -18.38 -12.42
C ALA A 44 -8.91 -18.06 -12.91
N ASP A 45 -9.42 -16.86 -12.61
CA ASP A 45 -10.73 -16.40 -13.07
C ASP A 45 -10.76 -16.21 -14.60
N LEU A 46 -9.71 -15.62 -15.17
CA LEU A 46 -9.59 -15.44 -16.63
C LEU A 46 -9.51 -16.80 -17.36
N VAL A 47 -8.77 -17.75 -16.80
CA VAL A 47 -8.67 -19.11 -17.34
C VAL A 47 -10.01 -19.84 -17.25
N SER A 48 -10.64 -19.85 -16.08
CA SER A 48 -11.90 -20.58 -15.84
C SER A 48 -13.08 -20.00 -16.63
N SER A 49 -13.06 -18.69 -16.90
CA SER A 49 -14.06 -18.03 -17.74
C SER A 49 -13.81 -18.20 -19.24
N GLY A 50 -12.70 -18.83 -19.66
CA GLY A 50 -12.34 -18.97 -21.07
C GLY A 50 -11.92 -17.65 -21.74
N ASN A 51 -11.51 -16.66 -20.94
CA ASN A 51 -11.14 -15.33 -21.42
C ASN A 51 -9.69 -15.25 -21.93
N ILE A 52 -8.90 -16.31 -21.78
CA ILE A 52 -7.57 -16.43 -22.37
C ILE A 52 -7.68 -17.32 -23.61
N LEU A 53 -7.60 -16.71 -24.80
CA LEU A 53 -7.67 -17.41 -26.09
C LEU A 53 -6.28 -17.89 -26.55
N GLY A 54 -5.23 -17.20 -26.12
CA GLY A 54 -3.84 -17.50 -26.41
C GLY A 54 -2.91 -16.75 -25.46
N GLU A 55 -1.70 -17.26 -25.27
CA GLU A 55 -0.70 -16.67 -24.35
C GLU A 55 0.69 -16.73 -25.00
N THR A 56 1.39 -15.60 -24.95
CA THR A 56 2.81 -15.47 -25.25
C THR A 56 3.55 -15.04 -23.98
N GLU A 57 4.89 -14.97 -24.02
CA GLU A 57 5.68 -14.48 -22.88
C GLU A 57 5.35 -13.03 -22.49
N GLU A 58 4.81 -12.24 -23.41
CA GLU A 58 4.56 -10.80 -23.20
C GLU A 58 3.06 -10.48 -23.05
N ARG A 59 2.17 -11.25 -23.69
CA ARG A 59 0.76 -10.90 -23.76
C ARG A 59 -0.17 -12.11 -23.76
N ILE A 60 -1.38 -11.91 -23.25
CA ILE A 60 -2.52 -12.79 -23.47
C ILE A 60 -3.47 -12.19 -24.50
N GLU A 61 -3.99 -13.04 -25.39
CA GLU A 61 -5.12 -12.71 -26.25
C GLU A 61 -6.39 -12.84 -25.42
N LEU A 62 -6.94 -11.68 -25.02
CA LEU A 62 -8.18 -11.61 -24.27
C LEU A 62 -9.37 -11.91 -25.17
N GLY A 63 -10.23 -12.82 -24.73
CA GLY A 63 -11.54 -13.09 -25.32
C GLY A 63 -12.57 -12.02 -24.98
N ASP A 64 -13.85 -12.41 -24.90
CA ASP A 64 -14.92 -11.48 -24.56
C ASP A 64 -14.94 -11.14 -23.07
N VAL A 65 -14.27 -10.04 -22.71
CA VAL A 65 -14.27 -9.47 -21.36
C VAL A 65 -15.23 -8.29 -21.21
N SER A 66 -16.27 -8.19 -22.07
CA SER A 66 -17.17 -7.02 -22.10
C SER A 66 -17.96 -6.80 -20.81
N GLU A 67 -18.25 -7.86 -20.05
CA GLU A 67 -18.98 -7.80 -18.77
C GLU A 67 -18.08 -7.44 -17.57
N VAL A 68 -16.77 -7.70 -17.67
CA VAL A 68 -15.80 -7.49 -16.57
C VAL A 68 -15.75 -6.03 -16.12
N PRO A 69 -15.69 -5.01 -17.00
CA PRO A 69 -15.70 -3.60 -16.59
C PRO A 69 -16.91 -3.23 -15.72
N GLU A 70 -18.12 -3.66 -16.08
CA GLU A 70 -19.34 -3.35 -15.32
C GLU A 70 -19.36 -4.06 -13.97
N ALA A 71 -18.87 -5.31 -13.92
CA ALA A 71 -18.71 -6.04 -12.67
C ALA A 71 -17.70 -5.33 -11.74
N VAL A 72 -16.56 -4.88 -12.28
CA VAL A 72 -15.54 -4.16 -11.50
C VAL A 72 -16.08 -2.82 -10.98
N LEU A 73 -16.80 -2.05 -11.80
CA LEU A 73 -17.43 -0.79 -11.36
C LEU A 73 -18.43 -1.03 -10.23
N ARG A 74 -19.28 -2.05 -10.38
CA ARG A 74 -20.27 -2.42 -9.35
C ARG A 74 -19.58 -2.81 -8.06
N SER A 75 -18.62 -3.74 -8.11
CA SER A 75 -17.86 -4.17 -6.94
C SER A 75 -17.17 -2.99 -6.28
N SER A 76 -16.48 -2.14 -7.05
CA SER A 76 -15.76 -0.96 -6.53
C SER A 76 -16.66 0.06 -5.83
N SER A 77 -17.94 0.12 -6.20
CA SER A 77 -18.93 1.04 -5.61
C SER A 77 -19.61 0.49 -4.34
N THR A 78 -19.28 -0.73 -3.93
CA THR A 78 -19.84 -1.36 -2.73
C THR A 78 -18.94 -1.18 -1.52
N GLU A 79 -19.56 -1.14 -0.34
CA GLU A 79 -18.86 -1.11 0.94
C GLU A 79 -18.10 -2.43 1.20
N VAL A 80 -16.83 -2.33 1.60
CA VAL A 80 -16.02 -3.48 2.03
C VAL A 80 -16.12 -3.62 3.54
N VAL A 81 -16.73 -4.72 3.99
CA VAL A 81 -16.87 -5.05 5.42
C VAL A 81 -15.88 -6.14 5.79
N ILE A 82 -15.05 -5.89 6.81
CA ILE A 82 -14.01 -6.81 7.27
C ILE A 82 -14.41 -7.35 8.65
N PRO A 83 -14.91 -8.61 8.74
CA PRO A 83 -15.20 -9.20 10.03
C PRO A 83 -13.91 -9.57 10.79
N PRO A 84 -13.92 -9.59 12.14
CA PRO A 84 -12.72 -9.86 12.93
C PRO A 84 -12.16 -11.27 12.76
N SER A 85 -13.00 -12.22 12.36
CA SER A 85 -12.63 -13.61 12.10
C SER A 85 -12.18 -13.87 10.66
N LEU A 86 -12.09 -12.83 9.82
CA LEU A 86 -11.69 -12.98 8.42
C LEU A 86 -10.24 -13.46 8.35
N ASP A 87 -10.00 -14.53 7.60
CA ASP A 87 -8.65 -14.98 7.30
C ASP A 87 -8.07 -14.21 6.09
N SER A 88 -6.79 -14.48 5.79
CA SER A 88 -6.09 -13.81 4.69
C SER A 88 -6.70 -14.14 3.31
N HIS A 89 -7.23 -15.36 3.14
CA HIS A 89 -7.90 -15.78 1.91
C HIS A 89 -9.22 -15.05 1.70
N GLY A 90 -10.07 -15.02 2.74
CA GLY A 90 -11.32 -14.30 2.76
C GLY A 90 -11.11 -12.80 2.52
N PHE A 91 -10.06 -12.22 3.10
CA PHE A 91 -9.68 -10.83 2.81
C PHE A 91 -9.37 -10.61 1.33
N CYS A 92 -8.54 -11.44 0.71
CA CYS A 92 -8.25 -11.30 -0.73
C CYS A 92 -9.51 -11.42 -1.57
N SER A 93 -10.43 -12.33 -1.21
CA SER A 93 -11.71 -12.55 -1.90
C SER A 93 -12.66 -11.34 -1.86
N LEU A 94 -12.41 -10.34 -1.01
CA LEU A 94 -13.14 -9.06 -1.03
C LEU A 94 -12.69 -8.13 -2.18
N PHE A 95 -11.55 -8.43 -2.81
CA PHE A 95 -10.91 -7.58 -3.80
C PHE A 95 -10.57 -8.30 -5.13
N CYS A 96 -10.81 -9.61 -5.23
CA CYS A 96 -10.62 -10.42 -6.43
C CYS A 96 -11.83 -11.36 -6.65
N GLY A 97 -11.76 -12.25 -7.63
CA GLY A 97 -12.89 -13.14 -7.92
C GLY A 97 -14.07 -12.38 -8.50
N THR A 98 -15.25 -12.80 -8.06
CA THR A 98 -16.53 -12.09 -8.32
C THR A 98 -16.56 -10.67 -7.74
N ASN A 99 -15.69 -10.37 -6.78
CA ASN A 99 -15.55 -9.04 -6.19
C ASN A 99 -14.30 -8.31 -6.69
N LEU A 100 -13.82 -8.58 -7.91
CA LEU A 100 -12.68 -7.84 -8.46
C LEU A 100 -12.96 -6.33 -8.44
N ARG A 101 -12.05 -5.56 -7.82
CA ARG A 101 -12.18 -4.09 -7.67
C ARG A 101 -11.09 -3.35 -8.45
N VAL A 102 -11.34 -2.09 -8.77
CA VAL A 102 -10.42 -1.27 -9.56
C VAL A 102 -9.08 -1.05 -8.85
N GLU A 103 -9.07 -0.96 -7.52
CA GLU A 103 -7.85 -0.82 -6.74
C GLU A 103 -6.90 -2.02 -6.87
N THR A 104 -7.42 -3.23 -7.10
CA THR A 104 -6.62 -4.44 -7.35
C THR A 104 -5.85 -4.31 -8.67
N LEU A 105 -6.55 -3.90 -9.73
CA LEU A 105 -5.93 -3.68 -11.04
C LEU A 105 -4.91 -2.53 -10.99
N GLY A 106 -5.29 -1.43 -10.34
CA GLY A 106 -4.39 -0.31 -10.11
C GLY A 106 -3.12 -0.72 -9.38
N LEU A 107 -3.22 -1.61 -8.38
CA LEU A 107 -2.07 -2.06 -7.60
C LEU A 107 -1.10 -2.84 -8.49
N PHE A 108 -1.62 -3.74 -9.32
CA PHE A 108 -0.78 -4.47 -10.28
C PHE A 108 -0.06 -3.52 -11.22
N TYR A 109 -0.76 -2.59 -11.88
CA TYR A 109 -0.13 -1.66 -12.82
C TYR A 109 0.92 -0.78 -12.14
N THR A 110 0.65 -0.32 -10.91
CA THR A 110 1.60 0.49 -10.13
C THR A 110 2.87 -0.30 -9.82
N MET A 111 2.71 -1.52 -9.31
CA MET A 111 3.84 -2.37 -8.92
C MET A 111 4.65 -2.83 -10.14
N THR A 112 4.00 -3.12 -11.26
CA THR A 112 4.65 -3.41 -12.54
C THR A 112 5.47 -2.22 -13.02
N ALA A 113 4.88 -1.01 -13.06
CA ALA A 113 5.61 0.21 -13.44
C ALA A 113 6.84 0.42 -12.54
N ARG A 114 6.69 0.24 -11.22
CA ARG A 114 7.82 0.32 -10.29
C ARG A 114 8.89 -0.71 -10.62
N ALA A 115 8.52 -1.97 -10.82
CA ALA A 115 9.48 -3.01 -11.13
C ALA A 115 10.27 -2.71 -12.42
N SER A 116 9.58 -2.25 -13.46
CA SER A 116 10.19 -1.86 -14.75
C SER A 116 11.15 -0.66 -14.65
N LEU A 117 10.98 0.19 -13.63
CA LEU A 117 11.85 1.35 -13.37
C LEU A 117 13.04 0.99 -12.47
N PHE A 118 12.88 0.08 -11.51
CA PHE A 118 13.93 -0.27 -10.53
C PHE A 118 14.87 -1.40 -10.99
N PHE A 119 14.40 -2.39 -11.76
CA PHE A 119 15.10 -3.69 -11.89
C PHE A 119 15.62 -4.02 -13.29
N VAL A 120 15.92 -3.03 -14.14
CA VAL A 120 16.36 -3.31 -15.51
C VAL A 120 17.71 -2.67 -15.83
N ASP A 121 18.66 -3.54 -16.18
CA ASP A 121 19.94 -3.21 -16.83
C ASP A 121 19.69 -2.24 -17.99
N ARG A 122 20.45 -1.15 -18.05
CA ARG A 122 20.22 -0.01 -18.96
C ARG A 122 20.44 -0.31 -20.46
N GLU A 123 20.52 -1.58 -20.88
CA GLU A 123 21.14 -1.91 -22.17
C GLU A 123 20.22 -2.31 -23.33
N GLU A 124 18.90 -2.50 -23.17
CA GLU A 124 18.04 -2.77 -24.33
C GLU A 124 16.72 -1.98 -24.32
N ASP A 125 16.35 -1.53 -25.53
CA ASP A 125 15.18 -0.72 -25.89
C ASP A 125 13.96 -1.08 -25.04
N LYS A 126 13.67 -0.23 -24.05
CA LYS A 126 12.41 -0.33 -23.32
C LYS A 126 11.28 -0.04 -24.31
N ASP A 127 10.22 -0.84 -24.23
CA ASP A 127 8.92 -0.36 -24.67
C ASP A 127 8.48 0.73 -23.69
N ASP A 128 9.00 1.95 -23.89
CA ASP A 128 8.67 3.14 -23.11
C ASP A 128 7.15 3.36 -23.11
N SER A 129 6.44 2.92 -24.15
CA SER A 129 4.99 3.00 -24.23
C SER A 129 4.30 2.09 -23.21
N PHE A 130 4.80 0.87 -23.00
CA PHE A 130 4.26 -0.04 -21.99
C PHE A 130 4.41 0.54 -20.58
N VAL A 131 5.59 1.06 -20.22
CA VAL A 131 5.82 1.63 -18.88
C VAL A 131 4.94 2.88 -18.68
N GLN A 132 4.83 3.72 -19.71
CA GLN A 132 3.92 4.88 -19.68
C GLN A 132 2.46 4.47 -19.50
N ASP A 133 2.00 3.41 -20.18
CA ASP A 133 0.67 2.85 -19.99
C ASP A 133 0.47 2.39 -18.54
N MET A 134 1.42 1.63 -17.96
CA MET A 134 1.29 1.18 -16.57
C MET A 134 1.26 2.35 -15.56
N VAL A 135 2.01 3.43 -15.81
CA VAL A 135 1.96 4.67 -15.02
C VAL A 135 0.62 5.39 -15.21
N TRP A 136 0.08 5.40 -16.42
CA TRP A 136 -1.20 6.04 -16.71
C TRP A 136 -2.37 5.31 -16.04
N TYR A 137 -2.44 3.99 -16.24
CA TYR A 137 -3.51 3.17 -15.69
C TYR A 137 -3.41 2.98 -14.18
N SER A 138 -2.24 3.09 -13.57
CA SER A 138 -2.13 3.16 -12.10
C SER A 138 -2.77 4.42 -11.54
N LYS A 139 -2.43 5.61 -12.07
CA LYS A 139 -3.03 6.90 -11.69
C LYS A 139 -4.55 6.88 -11.88
N LEU A 140 -5.00 6.45 -13.05
CA LEU A 140 -6.43 6.42 -13.41
C LEU A 140 -7.21 5.45 -12.50
N SER A 141 -6.64 4.29 -12.19
CA SER A 141 -7.29 3.30 -11.32
C SER A 141 -7.42 3.79 -9.88
N LEU A 142 -6.40 4.47 -9.34
CA LEU A 142 -6.47 5.05 -8.00
C LEU A 142 -7.52 6.17 -7.92
N GLN A 143 -7.55 7.06 -8.92
CA GLN A 143 -8.56 8.11 -8.98
C GLN A 143 -9.97 7.50 -9.03
N LEU A 144 -10.18 6.53 -9.91
CA LEU A 144 -11.47 5.85 -10.05
C LEU A 144 -11.86 5.08 -8.77
N ALA A 145 -10.91 4.47 -8.07
CA ALA A 145 -11.16 3.81 -6.78
C ALA A 145 -11.74 4.79 -5.76
N ARG A 146 -11.11 5.97 -5.62
CA ARG A 146 -11.55 7.03 -4.69
C ARG A 146 -12.90 7.63 -5.08
N ASP A 147 -13.15 7.77 -6.39
CA ASP A 147 -14.40 8.34 -6.89
C ASP A 147 -15.60 7.40 -6.71
N LEU A 148 -15.38 6.07 -6.75
CA LEU A 148 -16.44 5.07 -6.65
C LEU A 148 -16.70 4.59 -5.22
N ALA A 149 -15.65 4.40 -4.43
CA ALA A 149 -15.77 3.73 -3.14
C ALA A 149 -16.52 4.61 -2.12
N PRO A 150 -17.50 4.07 -1.38
CA PRO A 150 -18.20 4.83 -0.34
C PRO A 150 -17.29 5.15 0.87
N GLN A 151 -16.18 4.41 1.02
CA GLN A 151 -15.20 4.59 2.07
C GLN A 151 -13.81 4.10 1.62
N SER A 152 -12.77 4.58 2.28
CA SER A 152 -11.41 4.12 2.00
C SER A 152 -11.23 2.64 2.38
N THR A 153 -10.43 1.91 1.60
CA THR A 153 -10.14 0.47 1.81
C THR A 153 -8.65 0.26 2.03
N ASP A 154 -8.28 -0.84 2.70
CA ASP A 154 -6.87 -1.22 2.92
C ASP A 154 -6.10 -1.34 1.60
N LEU A 155 -6.70 -1.95 0.57
CA LEU A 155 -6.06 -2.13 -0.73
C LEU A 155 -5.90 -0.81 -1.49
N MET A 156 -6.84 0.12 -1.34
CA MET A 156 -6.71 1.46 -1.91
C MET A 156 -5.60 2.27 -1.24
N ILE A 157 -5.43 2.15 0.09
CA ILE A 157 -4.31 2.77 0.82
C ILE A 157 -2.97 2.20 0.33
N TRP A 158 -2.88 0.88 0.13
CA TRP A 158 -1.69 0.24 -0.43
C TRP A 158 -1.39 0.72 -1.85
N LEU A 159 -2.42 0.81 -2.70
CA LEU A 159 -2.32 1.39 -4.05
C LEU A 159 -1.84 2.85 -4.01
N ALA A 160 -2.40 3.66 -3.12
CA ALA A 160 -2.06 5.07 -2.96
C ALA A 160 -0.61 5.25 -2.52
N ASN A 161 -0.13 4.47 -1.55
CA ASN A 161 1.29 4.47 -1.19
C ASN A 161 2.17 4.07 -2.38
N GLU A 162 1.86 2.98 -3.07
CA GLU A 162 2.67 2.54 -4.22
C GLU A 162 2.69 3.60 -5.33
N ASN A 163 1.58 4.35 -5.52
CA ASN A 163 1.50 5.50 -6.43
C ASN A 163 2.39 6.66 -5.99
N VAL A 164 2.33 7.06 -4.71
CA VAL A 164 3.21 8.10 -4.14
C VAL A 164 4.67 7.76 -4.43
N GLN A 165 5.05 6.52 -4.18
CA GLN A 165 6.42 6.04 -4.39
C GLN A 165 6.82 5.99 -5.87
N LEU A 166 5.91 5.57 -6.75
CA LEU A 166 6.14 5.56 -8.19
C LEU A 166 6.35 6.98 -8.73
N LEU A 167 5.50 7.93 -8.35
CA LEU A 167 5.58 9.30 -8.85
C LEU A 167 6.68 10.10 -8.17
N SER A 168 6.99 9.85 -6.91
CA SER A 168 8.19 10.38 -6.25
C SER A 168 9.44 10.05 -7.07
N PHE A 169 9.55 8.81 -7.56
CA PHE A 169 10.67 8.40 -8.41
C PHE A 169 10.69 9.10 -9.78
N LEU A 170 9.52 9.31 -10.40
CA LEU A 170 9.41 9.87 -11.76
C LEU A 170 9.48 11.42 -11.79
N GLU A 171 8.78 12.06 -10.86
CA GLU A 171 8.55 13.52 -10.82
C GLU A 171 9.45 14.21 -9.77
N GLY A 172 10.05 13.44 -8.86
CA GLY A 172 10.86 13.92 -7.74
C GLY A 172 10.02 14.23 -6.49
N ASP A 173 10.64 14.04 -5.32
CA ASP A 173 10.00 14.25 -4.02
C ASP A 173 9.51 15.68 -3.80
N ALA A 174 10.12 16.68 -4.43
CA ALA A 174 9.75 18.08 -4.29
C ALA A 174 8.59 18.51 -5.22
N SER A 175 8.08 17.61 -6.06
CA SER A 175 7.02 17.96 -6.99
C SER A 175 5.68 18.16 -6.26
N LEU A 176 4.93 19.18 -6.68
CA LEU A 176 3.62 19.48 -6.10
C LEU A 176 2.63 18.30 -6.29
N GLY A 177 2.76 17.55 -7.38
CA GLY A 177 1.95 16.37 -7.66
C GLY A 177 2.12 15.29 -6.59
N VAL A 178 3.36 14.95 -6.26
CA VAL A 178 3.69 13.98 -5.20
C VAL A 178 3.19 14.45 -3.84
N TRP A 179 3.31 15.74 -3.51
CA TRP A 179 2.85 16.25 -2.21
C TRP A 179 1.34 16.19 -2.04
N ARG A 180 0.59 16.43 -3.12
CA ARG A 180 -0.87 16.26 -3.11
C ARG A 180 -1.23 14.81 -2.82
N LEU A 181 -0.55 13.86 -3.47
CA LEU A 181 -0.78 12.44 -3.22
C LEU A 181 -0.43 12.02 -1.79
N VAL A 182 0.65 12.54 -1.20
CA VAL A 182 0.97 12.32 0.22
C VAL A 182 -0.14 12.86 1.12
N GLY A 183 -0.69 14.04 0.80
CA GLY A 183 -1.82 14.62 1.53
C GLY A 183 -3.12 13.80 1.40
N ASP A 184 -3.42 13.31 0.20
CA ASP A 184 -4.58 12.45 -0.04
C ASP A 184 -4.42 11.11 0.69
N LEU A 185 -3.23 10.52 0.67
CA LEU A 185 -2.93 9.29 1.41
C LEU A 185 -3.06 9.49 2.92
N ALA A 186 -2.56 10.61 3.47
CA ALA A 186 -2.79 10.96 4.86
C ALA A 186 -4.29 11.04 5.20
N THR A 187 -5.09 11.60 4.28
CA THR A 187 -6.55 11.66 4.42
C THR A 187 -7.18 10.27 4.39
N ASP A 188 -6.77 9.40 3.48
CA ASP A 188 -7.25 8.01 3.40
C ASP A 188 -6.97 7.21 4.68
N LEU A 189 -5.77 7.37 5.25
CA LEU A 189 -5.38 6.71 6.52
C LEU A 189 -6.27 7.17 7.69
N LEU A 190 -6.51 8.49 7.79
CA LEU A 190 -7.33 9.07 8.85
C LEU A 190 -8.82 8.72 8.69
N ALA A 191 -9.32 8.69 7.45
CA ALA A 191 -10.69 8.30 7.15
C ALA A 191 -10.99 6.85 7.56
N LEU A 192 -10.01 5.95 7.39
CA LEU A 192 -10.11 4.56 7.86
C LEU A 192 -9.80 4.41 9.37
N GLY A 193 -9.44 5.50 10.06
CA GLY A 193 -9.16 5.52 11.50
C GLY A 193 -7.83 4.89 11.90
N LEU A 194 -6.88 4.76 10.97
CA LEU A 194 -5.60 4.08 11.20
C LEU A 194 -4.66 4.84 12.17
N ASN A 195 -5.01 6.07 12.56
CA ASN A 195 -4.33 6.77 13.63
C ASN A 195 -4.73 6.29 15.04
N ARG A 196 -5.74 5.41 15.15
CA ARG A 196 -6.31 4.94 16.41
C ARG A 196 -6.07 3.45 16.62
N GLU A 197 -5.30 3.10 17.65
CA GLU A 197 -4.96 1.71 18.02
C GLU A 197 -6.20 0.85 18.31
N GLU A 198 -7.30 1.46 18.77
CA GLU A 198 -8.57 0.77 19.01
C GLU A 198 -9.10 0.06 17.75
N THR A 199 -8.84 0.61 16.56
CA THR A 199 -9.25 0.02 15.27
C THR A 199 -8.53 -1.29 14.96
N TYR A 200 -7.41 -1.55 15.63
CA TYR A 200 -6.60 -2.77 15.48
C TYR A 200 -6.95 -3.87 16.48
N SER A 201 -7.96 -3.64 17.31
CA SER A 201 -8.36 -4.64 18.30
C SER A 201 -8.86 -5.93 17.64
N PRO A 202 -8.61 -7.11 18.25
CA PRO A 202 -9.13 -8.40 17.75
C PRO A 202 -10.65 -8.49 17.66
N LYS A 203 -11.38 -7.52 18.24
CA LYS A 203 -12.83 -7.39 18.14
C LYS A 203 -13.30 -6.71 16.85
N LYS A 204 -12.39 -6.03 16.14
CA LYS A 204 -12.69 -5.23 14.94
C LYS A 204 -11.92 -5.72 13.71
N THR A 205 -10.68 -6.17 13.90
CA THR A 205 -9.75 -6.43 12.80
C THR A 205 -8.97 -7.72 13.03
N PRO A 206 -8.85 -8.61 12.01
CA PRO A 206 -7.97 -9.77 12.09
C PRO A 206 -6.52 -9.37 12.35
N PHE A 207 -5.79 -10.22 13.08
CA PHE A 207 -4.42 -9.92 13.51
C PHE A 207 -3.48 -9.53 12.36
N PHE A 208 -3.47 -10.31 11.26
CA PHE A 208 -2.58 -10.02 10.13
C PHE A 208 -2.83 -8.63 9.54
N LEU A 209 -4.11 -8.24 9.44
CA LEU A 209 -4.50 -6.95 8.87
C LEU A 209 -4.22 -5.81 9.84
N ALA A 210 -4.39 -6.03 11.14
CA ALA A 210 -4.01 -5.06 12.18
C ALA A 210 -2.51 -4.72 12.09
N GLU A 211 -1.63 -5.72 11.94
CA GLU A 211 -0.20 -5.48 11.74
C GLU A 211 0.12 -4.79 10.42
N CYS A 212 -0.58 -5.16 9.33
CA CYS A 212 -0.43 -4.46 8.04
C CYS A 212 -0.82 -2.99 8.16
N ARG A 213 -1.94 -2.69 8.84
CA ARG A 213 -2.41 -1.33 9.10
C ARG A 213 -1.44 -0.51 9.95
N ARG A 214 -0.93 -1.08 11.06
CA ARG A 214 0.14 -0.46 11.85
C ARG A 214 1.34 -0.14 10.96
N ARG A 215 1.82 -1.12 10.18
CA ARG A 215 2.96 -0.97 9.27
C ARG A 215 2.75 0.15 8.24
N CYS A 216 1.56 0.23 7.65
CA CYS A 216 1.17 1.31 6.74
C CYS A 216 1.18 2.66 7.44
N PHE A 217 0.42 2.80 8.53
CA PHE A 217 0.29 4.06 9.23
C PHE A 217 1.64 4.62 9.66
N VAL A 218 2.49 3.80 10.31
CA VAL A 218 3.77 4.30 10.82
C VAL A 218 4.78 4.64 9.71
N THR A 219 4.70 3.95 8.57
CA THR A 219 5.55 4.24 7.40
C THR A 219 5.15 5.58 6.79
N GLU A 220 3.86 5.81 6.60
CA GLU A 220 3.35 7.06 6.03
C GLU A 220 3.50 8.23 7.00
N TYR A 221 3.33 7.99 8.29
CA TYR A 221 3.59 8.97 9.33
C TYR A 221 5.03 9.49 9.25
N TYR A 222 6.00 8.58 9.11
CA TYR A 222 7.40 8.96 8.89
C TYR A 222 7.62 9.77 7.60
N LEU A 223 7.01 9.36 6.49
CA LEU A 223 7.14 10.06 5.22
C LEU A 223 6.56 11.48 5.33
N GLU A 224 5.40 11.63 5.96
CA GLU A 224 4.77 12.92 6.23
C GLU A 224 5.72 13.85 7.01
N LYS A 225 6.32 13.38 8.12
CA LYS A 225 7.30 14.17 8.89
C LYS A 225 8.55 14.49 8.09
N MET A 226 9.03 13.54 7.30
CA MET A 226 10.20 13.76 6.46
C MET A 226 9.94 14.90 5.46
N PHE A 227 8.79 14.88 4.78
CA PHE A 227 8.40 15.92 3.84
C PHE A 227 8.15 17.25 4.56
N GLY A 228 7.48 17.26 5.71
CA GLY A 228 7.26 18.45 6.53
C GLY A 228 8.57 19.15 6.90
N LEU A 229 9.58 18.38 7.33
CA LEU A 229 10.90 18.91 7.67
C LEU A 229 11.65 19.45 6.45
N VAL A 230 11.71 18.68 5.36
CA VAL A 230 12.50 19.04 4.17
C VAL A 230 11.91 20.24 3.45
N PHE A 231 10.58 20.36 3.44
CA PHE A 231 9.87 21.39 2.68
C PHE A 231 9.29 22.51 3.53
N HIS A 232 9.60 22.53 4.83
CA HIS A 232 9.11 23.53 5.77
C HIS A 232 7.57 23.65 5.70
N LEU A 233 6.88 22.52 5.90
CA LEU A 233 5.43 22.45 5.98
C LEU A 233 5.01 22.00 7.39
N PRO A 234 3.89 22.53 7.92
CA PRO A 234 3.34 22.05 9.17
C PRO A 234 2.87 20.59 9.02
N PRO A 235 2.94 19.79 10.10
CA PRO A 235 2.55 18.39 10.07
C PRO A 235 1.03 18.27 9.84
N ARG A 236 0.61 17.38 8.92
CA ARG A 236 -0.80 17.09 8.66
C ARG A 236 -1.41 16.14 9.69
N ILE A 237 -0.64 15.15 10.13
CA ILE A 237 -1.06 14.17 11.14
C ILE A 237 -0.33 14.47 12.44
N THR A 238 -0.91 15.21 13.36
CA THR A 238 -0.21 15.57 14.61
C THR A 238 -0.19 14.42 15.62
N ALA A 239 0.94 14.20 16.31
CA ALA A 239 1.10 13.19 17.36
C ALA A 239 -0.02 13.21 18.42
N GLN A 240 -0.58 14.38 18.71
CA GLN A 240 -1.67 14.56 19.69
C GLN A 240 -2.92 13.71 19.40
N TYR A 241 -3.14 13.31 18.15
CA TYR A 241 -4.29 12.51 17.73
C TYR A 241 -3.93 11.06 17.38
N VAL A 242 -2.71 10.63 17.67
CA VAL A 242 -2.16 9.32 17.32
C VAL A 242 -1.85 8.52 18.59
N ASP A 243 -2.33 7.29 18.66
CA ASP A 243 -2.00 6.34 19.75
C ASP A 243 -1.52 4.98 19.23
N VAL A 244 -1.06 4.94 17.97
CA VAL A 244 -0.63 3.72 17.26
C VAL A 244 0.64 3.13 17.87
N ASN A 245 0.59 1.82 18.15
CA ASN A 245 1.73 1.04 18.57
C ASN A 245 2.65 0.67 17.41
N LEU A 246 3.92 0.41 17.72
CA LEU A 246 4.87 -0.16 16.76
C LEU A 246 4.37 -1.53 16.26
N PRO A 247 4.43 -1.82 14.94
CA PRO A 247 4.10 -3.15 14.43
C PRO A 247 5.09 -4.18 14.95
N LEU A 248 4.65 -5.44 15.12
CA LEU A 248 5.53 -6.55 15.45
C LEU A 248 6.51 -6.81 14.31
N ASP A 249 7.76 -7.11 14.65
CA ASP A 249 8.82 -7.32 13.67
C ASP A 249 8.82 -8.74 13.08
N LEU A 250 7.70 -9.07 12.42
CA LEU A 250 7.46 -10.32 11.72
C LEU A 250 7.72 -10.15 10.21
N SER A 251 8.22 -11.20 9.56
CA SER A 251 8.27 -11.26 8.10
C SER A 251 6.85 -11.40 7.54
N ASP A 252 6.66 -11.15 6.25
CA ASP A 252 5.35 -11.39 5.62
C ASP A 252 4.95 -12.88 5.73
N ASP A 253 5.88 -13.82 5.58
CA ASP A 253 5.58 -15.24 5.71
C ASP A 253 5.22 -15.61 7.17
N GLU A 254 5.89 -15.01 8.16
CA GLU A 254 5.58 -15.20 9.59
C GLU A 254 4.22 -14.57 9.97
N LEU A 255 3.88 -13.42 9.38
CA LEU A 255 2.64 -12.69 9.64
C LEU A 255 1.41 -13.40 9.04
N PHE A 256 1.60 -14.07 7.91
CA PHE A 256 0.57 -14.80 7.17
C PHE A 256 0.65 -16.33 7.39
N ALA A 257 1.19 -16.76 8.53
CA ALA A 257 1.29 -18.18 8.90
C ALA A 257 -0.07 -18.91 8.75
N GLU A 258 -0.02 -20.18 8.32
CA GLU A 258 -1.23 -20.96 8.01
C GLU A 258 -1.96 -21.42 9.28
N SER A 259 -1.22 -21.64 10.37
CA SER A 259 -1.77 -22.11 11.63
C SER A 259 -1.61 -21.09 12.77
N PRO A 260 -2.59 -20.98 13.69
CA PRO A 260 -2.46 -20.18 14.90
C PRO A 260 -1.25 -20.58 15.76
N GLU A 261 -0.92 -21.88 15.82
CA GLU A 261 0.19 -22.40 16.60
C GLU A 261 1.55 -21.90 16.10
N GLU A 262 1.76 -21.89 14.78
CA GLU A 262 2.96 -21.33 14.16
C GLU A 262 3.07 -19.83 14.42
N LEU A 263 1.95 -19.10 14.29
CA LEU A 263 1.93 -17.67 14.54
C LEU A 263 2.31 -17.33 15.98
N GLU A 264 1.78 -18.07 16.97
CA GLU A 264 2.14 -17.88 18.37
C GLU A 264 3.61 -18.25 18.65
N ALA A 265 4.13 -19.30 17.99
CA ALA A 265 5.56 -19.63 18.07
C ALA A 265 6.45 -18.54 17.45
N PHE A 266 5.99 -17.85 16.41
CA PHE A 266 6.71 -16.70 15.85
C PHE A 266 6.68 -15.50 16.79
N LYS A 267 5.53 -15.18 17.39
CA LYS A 267 5.41 -14.12 18.39
C LYS A 267 6.27 -14.37 19.62
N SER A 268 6.36 -15.62 20.09
CA SER A 268 7.14 -15.95 21.28
C SER A 268 8.65 -15.78 21.11
N ARG A 269 9.15 -15.64 19.87
CA ARG A 269 10.57 -15.37 19.57
C ARG A 269 10.93 -13.88 19.59
N LEU A 270 9.92 -13.01 19.61
CA LEU A 270 10.14 -11.57 19.66
C LEU A 270 10.61 -11.12 21.05
N THR A 271 11.29 -9.99 21.10
CA THR A 271 11.56 -9.30 22.37
C THR A 271 10.27 -8.77 23.00
N GLU A 272 10.32 -8.37 24.26
CA GLU A 272 9.15 -7.79 24.97
C GLU A 272 8.55 -6.58 24.25
N ASP A 273 9.40 -5.77 23.61
CA ASP A 273 9.00 -4.61 22.81
C ASP A 273 8.71 -4.95 21.33
N GLY A 274 8.76 -6.23 20.94
CA GLY A 274 8.29 -6.74 19.65
C GLY A 274 9.31 -6.74 18.51
N TRP A 275 10.61 -6.65 18.80
CA TRP A 275 11.67 -6.82 17.78
C TRP A 275 11.98 -8.28 17.51
N ASN A 276 12.45 -8.54 16.30
CA ASN A 276 13.00 -9.84 15.97
C ASN A 276 14.35 -10.06 16.68
N THR A 277 14.66 -11.32 16.97
CA THR A 277 15.90 -11.72 17.64
C THR A 277 16.90 -12.40 16.69
N ASP A 278 16.53 -12.59 15.42
CA ASP A 278 17.36 -13.27 14.42
C ASP A 278 18.25 -12.32 13.58
N GLY A 279 18.18 -11.02 13.85
CA GLY A 279 19.02 -10.00 13.23
C GLY A 279 18.68 -9.70 11.78
N LYS A 280 17.57 -10.23 11.26
CA LYS A 280 17.15 -9.96 9.88
C LYS A 280 16.36 -8.67 9.78
N TYR A 281 16.71 -7.85 8.80
CA TYR A 281 15.96 -6.64 8.48
C TYR A 281 14.74 -7.00 7.63
N ARG A 282 13.56 -6.72 8.17
CA ARG A 282 12.26 -6.93 7.53
C ARG A 282 11.61 -5.59 7.23
N ALA A 283 10.55 -5.59 6.42
CA ALA A 283 9.73 -4.39 6.21
C ALA A 283 9.22 -3.81 7.54
N ALA A 284 8.82 -4.66 8.48
CA ALA A 284 8.43 -4.26 9.83
C ALA A 284 9.59 -3.62 10.62
N THR A 285 10.81 -4.16 10.55
CA THR A 285 12.00 -3.55 11.17
C THR A 285 12.18 -2.10 10.72
N TYR A 286 12.13 -1.84 9.42
CA TYR A 286 12.26 -0.48 8.88
C TYR A 286 11.10 0.43 9.27
N ALA A 287 9.86 -0.09 9.27
CA ALA A 287 8.68 0.66 9.70
C ALA A 287 8.80 1.09 11.17
N ARG A 288 9.25 0.19 12.05
CA ARG A 288 9.50 0.47 13.46
C ARG A 288 10.56 1.56 13.67
N LEU A 289 11.72 1.42 13.03
CA LEU A 289 12.80 2.41 13.10
C LEU A 289 12.32 3.79 12.61
N ARG A 290 11.63 3.83 11.48
CA ARG A 290 11.09 5.06 10.89
C ARG A 290 10.08 5.72 11.83
N TYR A 291 9.21 4.95 12.47
CA TYR A 291 8.26 5.50 13.42
C TYR A 291 8.96 6.16 14.62
N ILE A 292 9.94 5.49 15.21
CA ILE A 292 10.72 6.05 16.32
C ILE A 292 11.39 7.36 15.88
N LEU A 293 12.02 7.38 14.70
CA LEU A 293 12.63 8.60 14.16
C LEU A 293 11.63 9.72 13.90
N SER A 294 10.39 9.39 13.52
CA SER A 294 9.36 10.37 13.18
C SER A 294 8.90 11.20 14.39
N GLN A 295 8.91 10.61 15.59
CA GLN A 295 8.56 11.31 16.83
C GLN A 295 9.52 12.48 17.08
N PHE A 296 10.84 12.24 16.97
CA PHE A 296 11.85 13.30 17.09
C PHE A 296 11.73 14.35 15.98
N ARG A 297 11.40 13.94 14.76
CA ARG A 297 11.24 14.89 13.64
C ARG A 297 10.05 15.80 13.84
N GLU A 298 8.97 15.29 14.39
CA GLU A 298 7.81 16.10 14.68
C GLU A 298 8.09 17.15 15.74
N GLU A 299 8.79 16.80 16.83
CA GLU A 299 9.22 17.79 17.84
C GLU A 299 10.04 18.93 17.21
N ILE A 300 10.93 18.60 16.26
CA ILE A 300 11.72 19.60 15.53
C ILE A 300 10.83 20.49 14.66
N ILE A 301 9.88 19.91 13.92
CA ILE A 301 8.96 20.64 13.06
C ILE A 301 8.06 21.54 13.91
N GLU A 302 7.44 21.02 14.97
CA GLU A 302 6.59 21.78 15.88
C GLU A 302 7.34 22.97 16.45
N TYR A 303 8.58 22.80 16.89
CA TYR A 303 9.42 23.90 17.35
C TYR A 303 9.63 24.99 16.27
N GLN A 304 9.83 24.61 15.01
CA GLN A 304 9.97 25.57 13.90
C GLN A 304 8.69 26.36 13.62
N PHE A 305 7.53 25.76 13.86
CA PHE A 305 6.22 26.37 13.61
C PHE A 305 5.58 27.02 14.85
N GLN A 306 6.24 26.98 16.01
CA GLN A 306 5.76 27.70 17.19
C GLN A 306 5.66 29.20 16.87
N ALA A 307 4.47 29.76 17.09
CA ALA A 307 4.28 31.20 17.01
C ALA A 307 5.19 31.86 18.05
N SER A 308 6.05 32.78 17.61
CA SER A 308 6.83 33.60 18.52
C SER A 308 5.86 34.37 19.41
N GLU A 309 5.86 34.11 20.73
CA GLU A 309 5.13 34.95 21.66
C GLU A 309 5.67 36.37 21.53
N ALA A 310 4.79 37.34 21.22
CA ALA A 310 5.18 38.74 21.30
C ALA A 310 5.71 39.00 22.72
N ALA A 311 6.94 39.51 22.82
CA ALA A 311 7.60 39.70 24.10
C ALA A 311 6.67 40.46 25.07
N ASP A 312 6.16 39.76 26.08
CA ASP A 312 5.31 40.35 27.07
C ASP A 312 6.19 41.20 28.00
N SER A 313 6.30 42.48 27.67
CA SER A 313 7.06 43.45 28.46
C SER A 313 6.63 43.54 29.94
N SER A 314 5.46 42.99 30.29
CA SER A 314 5.01 42.88 31.68
C SER A 314 5.73 41.78 32.47
N LYS A 315 6.29 40.76 31.80
CA LYS A 315 7.14 39.72 32.42
C LYS A 315 8.58 40.19 32.70
N LEU A 316 8.96 41.38 32.22
CA LEU A 316 10.28 42.00 32.44
C LEU A 316 10.27 43.05 33.58
N ARG A 317 9.14 43.24 34.26
CA ARG A 317 9.00 44.11 35.44
C ARG A 317 8.92 43.29 36.70
#